data_AF-A0A7C8LE82-F1
#
_entry.id   AF-A0A7C8LE82-F1
#
_cell.length_a   1.000
_cell.length_b   1.000
_cell.length_c   1.000
_cell.angle_alpha   90.00
_cell.angle_beta   90.00
_cell.angle_gamma   90.00
#
_symmetry.space_group_name_H-M   'P 1'
#
loop_
_entity.id
_entity.type
_entity.pdbx_description
1 polymer ?
#
loop_
_entity_poly.entity_id
_entity_poly.type
_entity_poly.pdbx_seq_one_letter_code
_entity_poly.pdbx_strand_id
1 'polypeptide(L)'
;MYEDMTFENILNRMLSRIPDNVDKREGSIIYDALAPAAAELAIAYIQLDVILNETFADTASREYLIRRAAERGVNPYPATNAILKAVFEDGQNNPFDVPIGSRYSLDDTNYKVIEKIADGEYKLQCESAGVIGNQKFGTLIPIEYIPGLSTAELVELLVPGEDEEDTESLRQRYFNSLKSEAYGGNITDYIQKTNTIQGVGGTKVYPVWNGGGTVKLVIIDSEYNSPTEEMIDEVQTIIDPVSNSGEGVGIAPIGHKVTVVGVTEIPISISTNITFQSGFTWDDVKVLAEEKIKDYFKELRSTWADQETIVIRISQIEVRLLDVPGILDIYDTTLNGAATNLVLGADEIPVLDVITA
;
A
#
# COMPACT_ATOMS: atom_id res chain seq x y z
N MET A 1 13.07 20.51 25.82
CA MET A 1 13.29 20.45 27.31
C MET A 1 14.74 20.73 27.70
N TYR A 2 15.72 20.27 26.90
CA TYR A 2 17.15 20.52 27.15
C TYR A 2 17.78 21.57 26.21
N GLU A 3 16.95 22.38 25.53
CA GLU A 3 17.39 23.36 24.52
C GLU A 3 18.43 24.36 25.03
N ASP A 4 18.33 24.76 26.31
CA ASP A 4 19.28 25.69 26.93
C ASP A 4 20.55 25.02 27.47
N MET A 5 20.69 23.68 27.39
CA MET A 5 21.87 22.95 27.86
C MET A 5 23.00 22.96 26.81
N THR A 6 23.32 24.14 26.28
CA THR A 6 24.44 24.33 25.34
C THR A 6 25.78 24.28 26.07
N PHE A 7 26.85 24.08 25.31
CA PHE A 7 28.22 24.13 25.83
C PHE A 7 28.49 25.43 26.61
N GLU A 8 28.13 26.58 26.04
CA GLU A 8 28.36 27.90 26.62
C GLU A 8 27.59 28.06 27.93
N ASN A 9 26.32 27.64 27.96
CA ASN A 9 25.48 27.76 29.16
C ASN A 9 25.96 26.84 30.28
N ILE A 10 26.38 25.62 29.96
CA ILE A 10 26.94 24.68 30.94
C ILE A 10 28.28 25.18 31.47
N LEU A 11 29.18 25.63 30.58
CA LEU A 11 30.50 26.13 30.97
C LEU A 11 30.38 27.39 31.83
N ASN A 12 29.51 28.33 31.46
CA ASN A 12 29.23 29.51 32.26
C ASN A 12 28.68 29.16 33.64
N ARG A 13 27.81 28.13 33.74
CA ARG A 13 27.30 27.62 35.02
C ARG A 13 28.37 26.95 35.87
N MET A 14 29.38 26.33 35.26
CA MET A 14 30.52 25.74 35.96
C MET A 14 31.47 26.83 36.46
N LEU A 15 31.83 27.79 35.61
CA LEU A 15 32.71 28.91 35.93
C LEU A 15 32.12 29.85 36.99
N SER A 16 30.79 30.03 37.03
CA SER A 16 30.12 30.86 38.05
C SER A 16 30.17 30.27 39.46
N ARG A 17 30.45 28.97 39.60
CA ARG A 17 30.64 28.31 40.90
C ARG A 17 32.07 28.39 41.43
N ILE A 18 33.01 28.80 40.59
CA ILE A 18 34.41 29.02 40.99
C ILE A 18 34.52 30.40 41.66
N PRO A 19 35.33 30.59 42.72
CA PRO A 19 35.58 31.92 43.29
C PRO A 19 36.22 32.91 42.30
N ASP A 20 35.93 34.21 42.45
CA ASP A 20 36.41 35.25 41.53
C ASP A 20 37.88 35.64 41.69
N ASN A 21 38.56 35.10 42.71
CA ASN A 21 40.00 35.27 42.89
C ASN A 21 40.84 34.28 42.06
N VAL A 22 40.22 33.51 41.17
CA VAL A 22 40.84 32.54 40.27
C VAL A 22 40.66 32.99 38.82
N ASP A 23 41.67 32.80 37.97
CA ASP A 23 41.56 33.11 36.54
C ASP A 23 40.62 32.09 35.85
N LYS A 24 39.58 32.63 35.20
CA LYS A 24 38.50 31.88 34.52
C LYS A 24 38.44 32.18 33.02
N ARG A 25 39.35 33.01 32.51
CA ARG A 25 39.34 33.43 31.09
C ARG A 25 39.64 32.23 30.19
N GLU A 26 39.21 32.32 28.95
CA GLU A 26 39.56 31.35 27.91
C GLU A 26 41.09 31.17 27.83
N GLY A 27 41.54 29.92 27.83
CA GLY A 27 42.97 29.55 27.89
C GLY A 27 43.60 29.56 29.30
N SER A 28 42.81 29.79 30.35
CA SER A 28 43.26 29.56 31.73
C SER A 28 43.17 28.08 32.10
N ILE A 29 43.98 27.64 33.08
CA ILE A 29 43.99 26.23 33.54
C ILE A 29 42.59 25.78 34.00
N ILE A 30 41.81 26.66 34.64
CA ILE A 30 40.45 26.32 35.09
C ILE A 30 39.51 26.21 33.90
N TYR A 31 39.58 27.13 32.95
CA TYR A 31 38.76 27.06 31.74
C TYR A 31 39.06 25.78 30.96
N ASP A 32 40.34 25.50 30.69
CA ASP A 32 40.77 24.35 29.89
C ASP A 32 40.48 23.01 30.60
N ALA A 33 40.43 23.00 31.93
CA ALA A 33 40.02 21.82 32.71
C ALA A 33 38.50 21.58 32.68
N LEU A 34 37.68 22.64 32.63
CA LEU A 34 36.22 22.53 32.70
C LEU A 34 35.57 22.42 31.31
N ALA A 35 36.15 23.02 30.28
CA ALA A 35 35.57 23.04 28.93
C ALA A 35 35.33 21.63 28.35
N PRO A 36 36.27 20.66 28.42
CA PRO A 36 36.00 19.31 27.93
C PRO A 36 34.82 18.64 28.66
N ALA A 37 34.73 18.81 29.99
CA ALA A 37 33.62 18.26 30.77
C ALA A 37 32.28 18.94 30.42
N ALA A 38 32.27 20.25 30.16
CA ALA A 38 31.08 20.96 29.70
C ALA A 38 30.61 20.47 28.32
N ALA A 39 31.54 20.18 27.40
CA ALA A 39 31.23 19.63 26.09
C ALA A 39 30.62 18.22 26.19
N GLU A 40 31.22 17.32 26.97
CA GLU A 40 30.67 15.97 27.22
C GLU A 40 29.28 16.03 27.86
N LEU A 41 29.05 16.97 28.79
CA LEU A 41 27.72 17.17 29.38
C LEU A 41 26.70 17.70 28.37
N ALA A 42 27.09 18.63 27.48
CA ALA A 42 26.21 19.10 26.42
C ALA A 42 25.80 17.96 25.48
N ILE A 43 26.76 17.10 25.09
CA ILE A 43 26.48 15.89 24.31
C ILE A 43 25.53 14.96 25.08
N ALA A 44 25.77 14.75 26.37
CA ALA A 44 24.88 13.92 27.20
C ALA A 44 23.44 14.47 27.24
N TYR A 45 23.26 15.80 27.34
CA TYR A 45 21.93 16.41 27.29
C TYR A 45 21.26 16.29 25.92
N ILE A 46 22.03 16.39 24.83
CA ILE A 46 21.51 16.09 23.49
C ILE A 46 21.01 14.65 23.42
N GLN A 47 21.79 13.68 23.93
CA GLN A 47 21.37 12.27 23.96
C GLN A 47 20.14 12.05 24.85
N LEU A 48 20.00 12.76 25.97
CA LEU A 48 18.80 12.68 26.80
C LEU A 48 17.56 13.23 26.10
N ASP A 49 17.70 14.27 25.28
CA ASP A 49 16.59 14.79 24.46
C ASP A 49 16.17 13.77 23.39
N VAL A 50 17.14 13.16 22.70
CA VAL A 50 16.88 12.06 21.76
C VAL A 50 16.17 10.90 22.46
N ILE A 51 16.66 10.43 23.60
CA ILE A 51 16.01 9.34 24.38
C ILE A 51 14.57 9.69 24.71
N LEU A 52 14.28 10.95 25.09
CA LEU A 52 12.93 11.38 25.40
C LEU A 52 12.03 11.34 24.16
N ASN A 53 12.52 11.81 23.00
CA ASN A 53 11.79 11.74 21.73
C ASN A 53 11.57 10.28 21.28
N GLU A 54 12.55 9.39 21.46
CA GLU A 54 12.41 7.97 21.12
C GLU A 54 11.51 7.19 22.11
N THR A 55 11.20 7.78 23.27
CA THR A 55 10.38 7.13 24.31
C THR A 55 8.89 7.12 23.93
N PHE A 56 8.39 8.21 23.35
CA PHE A 56 6.96 8.38 23.03
C PHE A 56 6.66 7.97 21.59
N ALA A 57 5.55 7.24 21.38
CA ALA A 57 5.23 6.64 20.09
C ALA A 57 4.95 7.67 18.97
N ASP A 58 4.50 8.87 19.35
CA ASP A 58 4.26 9.99 18.42
C ASP A 58 5.56 10.54 17.83
N THR A 59 6.66 10.54 18.60
CA THR A 59 7.96 11.09 18.18
C THR A 59 9.02 10.03 17.85
N ALA A 60 8.80 8.78 18.25
CA ALA A 60 9.78 7.70 18.05
C ALA A 60 10.07 7.43 16.57
N SER A 61 11.34 7.21 16.27
CA SER A 61 11.80 6.67 15.00
C SER A 61 11.35 5.22 14.81
N ARG A 62 11.45 4.70 13.57
CA ARG A 62 10.90 3.39 13.18
C ARG A 62 11.33 2.25 14.12
N GLU A 63 12.62 2.13 14.41
CA GLU A 63 13.15 1.03 15.24
C GLU A 63 12.50 1.02 16.65
N TYR A 64 12.45 2.18 17.30
CA TYR A 64 11.88 2.30 18.65
C TYR A 64 10.36 2.24 18.64
N LEU A 65 9.71 2.75 17.59
CA LEU A 65 8.28 2.59 17.37
C LEU A 65 7.88 1.12 17.24
N ILE A 66 8.62 0.31 16.47
CA ILE A 66 8.37 -1.14 16.35
C ILE A 66 8.45 -1.80 17.73
N ARG A 67 9.48 -1.47 18.52
CA ARG A 67 9.63 -2.01 19.89
C ARG A 67 8.48 -1.58 20.81
N ARG A 68 8.05 -0.32 20.72
CA ARG A 68 6.91 0.22 21.49
C ARG A 68 5.59 -0.43 21.08
N ALA A 69 5.39 -0.66 19.78
CA ALA A 69 4.19 -1.28 19.24
C ALA A 69 4.10 -2.78 19.59
N ALA A 70 5.24 -3.47 19.62
CA ALA A 70 5.34 -4.87 20.03
C ALA A 70 4.86 -5.13 21.46
N GLU A 71 4.95 -4.15 22.37
CA GLU A 71 4.39 -4.23 23.74
C GLU A 71 2.87 -4.48 23.74
N ARG A 72 2.19 -4.15 22.63
CA ARG A 72 0.74 -4.38 22.41
C ARG A 72 0.46 -5.49 21.39
N GLY A 73 1.47 -6.24 20.96
CA GLY A 73 1.34 -7.24 19.89
C GLY A 73 1.16 -6.65 18.49
N VAL A 74 1.43 -5.35 18.32
CA VAL A 74 1.38 -4.68 17.01
C VAL A 74 2.79 -4.74 16.40
N ASN A 75 2.99 -5.64 15.43
CA ASN A 75 4.24 -5.75 14.68
C ASN A 75 4.01 -5.31 13.23
N PRO A 76 4.99 -4.67 12.57
CA PRO A 76 4.87 -4.27 11.18
C PRO A 76 4.51 -5.47 10.30
N TYR A 77 3.65 -5.25 9.31
CA TYR A 77 3.42 -6.27 8.29
C TYR A 77 4.69 -6.39 7.44
N PRO A 78 5.24 -7.61 7.28
CA PRO A 78 6.44 -7.82 6.48
C PRO A 78 6.13 -7.60 5.00
N ALA A 79 7.16 -7.30 4.21
CA ALA A 79 7.02 -7.29 2.77
C ALA A 79 6.60 -8.68 2.26
N THR A 80 5.72 -8.71 1.27
CA THR A 80 5.18 -9.93 0.67
C THR A 80 5.60 -10.06 -0.79
N ASN A 81 5.50 -11.26 -1.34
CA ASN A 81 5.86 -11.52 -2.73
C ASN A 81 4.61 -11.52 -3.61
N ALA A 82 4.72 -10.92 -4.79
CA ALA A 82 3.67 -10.99 -5.80
C ALA A 82 3.50 -12.42 -6.33
N ILE A 83 2.25 -12.83 -6.54
CA ILE A 83 1.87 -14.07 -7.22
C ILE A 83 1.23 -13.70 -8.55
N LEU A 84 1.75 -14.26 -9.63
CA LEU A 84 1.35 -13.94 -11.00
C LEU A 84 1.07 -15.23 -11.78
N LYS A 85 0.31 -15.10 -12.86
CA LYS A 85 0.06 -16.16 -13.82
C LYS A 85 1.10 -16.08 -14.94
N ALA A 86 1.66 -17.23 -15.30
CA ALA A 86 2.46 -17.38 -16.51
C ALA A 86 1.92 -18.50 -17.41
N VAL A 87 2.11 -18.31 -18.72
CA VAL A 87 1.76 -19.26 -19.77
C VAL A 87 3.04 -19.78 -20.42
N PHE A 88 3.09 -21.09 -20.67
CA PHE A 88 4.24 -21.79 -21.25
C PHE A 88 3.79 -22.60 -22.47
N GLU A 89 4.55 -22.50 -23.56
CA GLU A 89 4.26 -23.23 -24.78
C GLU A 89 5.49 -23.92 -25.37
N ASP A 90 5.24 -25.00 -26.11
CA ASP A 90 6.25 -25.73 -26.87
C ASP A 90 6.56 -25.08 -28.23
N GLY A 91 7.49 -25.67 -28.99
CA GLY A 91 7.87 -25.17 -30.32
C GLY A 91 6.76 -25.30 -31.40
N GLN A 92 5.58 -25.78 -31.03
CA GLN A 92 4.39 -25.89 -31.87
C GLN A 92 3.21 -25.06 -31.33
N ASN A 93 3.45 -24.19 -30.33
CA ASN A 93 2.44 -23.39 -29.63
C ASN A 93 1.36 -24.22 -28.93
N ASN A 94 1.69 -25.43 -28.46
CA ASN A 94 0.82 -26.17 -27.55
C ASN A 94 1.20 -25.85 -26.10
N PRO A 95 0.23 -25.92 -25.16
CA PRO A 95 0.51 -25.77 -23.74
C PRO A 95 1.61 -26.74 -23.29
N PHE A 96 2.61 -26.22 -22.58
CA PHE A 96 3.77 -26.99 -22.15
C PHE A 96 3.90 -26.98 -20.63
N ASP A 97 3.87 -28.15 -20.02
CA ASP A 97 4.00 -28.30 -18.58
C ASP A 97 5.45 -28.13 -18.12
N VAL A 98 5.64 -27.27 -17.11
CA VAL A 98 6.94 -27.00 -16.52
C VAL A 98 7.05 -27.57 -15.10
N PRO A 99 8.25 -27.96 -14.63
CA PRO A 99 8.43 -28.46 -13.28
C PRO A 99 8.13 -27.39 -12.22
N ILE A 100 7.38 -27.76 -11.17
CA ILE A 100 7.22 -26.90 -9.99
C ILE A 100 8.59 -26.66 -9.35
N GLY A 101 8.86 -25.40 -9.01
CA GLY A 101 10.14 -24.95 -8.46
C GLY A 101 11.16 -24.49 -9.51
N SER A 102 10.88 -24.65 -10.80
CA SER A 102 11.69 -24.04 -11.87
C SER A 102 11.67 -22.51 -11.77
N ARG A 103 12.77 -21.87 -12.20
CA ARG A 103 13.00 -20.43 -12.04
C ARG A 103 13.17 -19.74 -13.38
N TYR A 104 12.64 -18.53 -13.47
CA TYR A 104 12.64 -17.70 -14.67
C TYR A 104 13.02 -16.27 -14.30
N SER A 105 13.63 -15.56 -15.23
CA SER A 105 14.04 -14.17 -15.10
C SER A 105 13.23 -13.30 -16.07
N LEU A 106 12.78 -12.15 -15.58
CA LEU A 106 12.20 -11.06 -16.37
C LEU A 106 12.93 -9.77 -15.95
N ASP A 107 13.77 -9.25 -16.84
CA ASP A 107 14.70 -8.16 -16.56
C ASP A 107 15.53 -8.40 -15.27
N ASP A 108 15.31 -7.58 -14.23
CA ASP A 108 16.03 -7.60 -12.96
C ASP A 108 15.33 -8.45 -11.89
N THR A 109 14.20 -9.08 -12.22
CA THR A 109 13.38 -9.87 -11.29
C THR A 109 13.38 -11.34 -11.64
N ASN A 110 13.35 -12.19 -10.62
CA ASN A 110 13.26 -13.64 -10.77
C ASN A 110 11.94 -14.15 -10.19
N TYR A 111 11.41 -15.17 -10.82
CA TYR A 111 10.14 -15.81 -10.48
C TYR A 111 10.32 -17.31 -10.38
N LYS A 112 9.59 -17.91 -9.45
CA LYS A 112 9.60 -19.35 -9.21
C LYS A 112 8.21 -19.93 -9.40
N VAL A 113 8.12 -21.02 -10.15
CA VAL A 113 6.86 -21.76 -10.34
C VAL A 113 6.47 -22.42 -9.02
N ILE A 114 5.26 -22.14 -8.52
CA ILE A 114 4.77 -22.65 -7.23
C ILE A 114 3.60 -23.62 -7.36
N GLU A 115 2.72 -23.42 -8.34
CA GLU A 115 1.46 -24.18 -8.46
C GLU A 115 1.02 -24.25 -9.93
N LYS A 116 0.45 -25.39 -10.35
CA LYS A 116 -0.16 -25.55 -11.67
C LYS A 116 -1.63 -25.14 -11.60
N ILE A 117 -2.07 -24.28 -12.52
CA ILE A 117 -3.47 -23.88 -12.67
C ILE A 117 -4.15 -24.80 -13.69
N ALA A 118 -3.56 -24.88 -14.88
CA ALA A 118 -4.02 -25.70 -16.01
C ALA A 118 -2.81 -26.16 -16.84
N ASP A 119 -3.05 -26.94 -17.89
CA ASP A 119 -1.98 -27.33 -18.82
C ASP A 119 -1.33 -26.07 -19.42
N GLY A 120 -0.01 -25.94 -19.26
CA GLY A 120 0.74 -24.76 -19.69
C GLY A 120 0.48 -23.46 -18.90
N GLU A 121 -0.38 -23.44 -17.89
CA GLU A 121 -0.66 -22.26 -17.06
C GLU A 121 -0.30 -22.49 -15.59
N TYR A 122 0.52 -21.60 -15.03
CA TYR A 122 1.06 -21.78 -13.67
C TYR A 122 1.08 -20.47 -12.87
N LYS A 123 1.01 -20.60 -11.55
CA LYS A 123 1.32 -19.53 -10.61
C LYS A 123 2.82 -19.44 -10.40
N LEU A 124 3.33 -18.23 -10.53
CA LEU A 124 4.72 -17.86 -10.29
C LEU A 124 4.77 -16.86 -9.14
N GLN A 125 5.64 -17.11 -8.17
CA GLN A 125 5.94 -16.19 -7.09
C GLN A 125 7.18 -15.38 -7.44
N CYS A 126 7.12 -14.06 -7.35
CA CYS A 126 8.31 -13.22 -7.43
C CYS A 126 9.25 -13.54 -6.25
N GLU A 127 10.54 -13.73 -6.49
CA GLU A 127 11.49 -14.03 -5.41
C GLU A 127 11.88 -12.79 -4.60
N SER A 128 11.72 -11.60 -5.17
CA SER A 128 11.90 -10.34 -4.45
C SER A 128 10.58 -9.97 -3.75
N ALA A 129 10.66 -9.63 -2.47
CA ALA A 129 9.52 -9.11 -1.72
C ALA A 129 9.31 -7.63 -2.06
N GLY A 130 8.07 -7.15 -1.91
CA GLY A 130 7.69 -5.79 -2.22
C GLY A 130 6.91 -5.63 -3.52
N VAL A 131 6.58 -4.38 -3.82
CA VAL A 131 5.76 -4.01 -4.99
C VAL A 131 6.46 -4.20 -6.34
N ILE A 132 7.77 -4.49 -6.32
CA ILE A 132 8.60 -4.67 -7.54
C ILE A 132 8.01 -5.77 -8.44
N GLY A 133 7.45 -6.83 -7.85
CA GLY A 133 6.85 -7.94 -8.59
C GLY A 133 5.53 -7.60 -9.30
N ASN A 134 4.91 -6.46 -9.00
CA ASN A 134 3.60 -6.08 -9.55
C ASN A 134 3.70 -5.41 -10.92
N GLN A 135 4.90 -4.96 -11.32
CA GLN A 135 5.05 -3.88 -12.32
C GLN A 135 5.26 -4.36 -13.75
N LYS A 136 5.69 -5.60 -13.97
CA LYS A 136 6.17 -6.06 -15.27
C LYS A 136 5.47 -7.33 -15.73
N PHE A 137 5.11 -7.34 -17.01
CA PHE A 137 4.58 -8.48 -17.74
C PHE A 137 5.41 -8.69 -19.00
N GLY A 138 5.39 -9.91 -19.55
CA GLY A 138 6.09 -10.24 -20.79
C GLY A 138 6.97 -11.47 -20.70
N THR A 139 7.91 -11.58 -21.64
CA THR A 139 8.66 -12.81 -21.91
C THR A 139 9.63 -13.17 -20.78
N LEU A 140 9.43 -14.36 -20.21
CA LEU A 140 10.26 -14.97 -19.19
C LEU A 140 11.41 -15.76 -19.81
N ILE A 141 12.61 -15.61 -19.25
CA ILE A 141 13.80 -16.36 -19.66
C ILE A 141 14.09 -17.45 -18.61
N PRO A 142 14.10 -18.74 -18.97
CA PRO A 142 14.40 -19.80 -18.02
C PRO A 142 15.85 -19.71 -17.53
N ILE A 143 16.05 -19.79 -16.21
CA ILE A 143 17.40 -19.77 -15.60
C ILE A 143 18.14 -21.09 -15.88
N GLU A 144 17.40 -22.20 -15.87
CA GLU A 144 17.89 -23.52 -16.22
C GLU A 144 17.27 -23.97 -17.54
N TYR A 145 18.04 -24.65 -18.39
CA TYR A 145 17.51 -25.14 -19.66
C TYR A 145 16.41 -26.19 -19.44
N ILE A 146 15.22 -25.92 -20.00
CA ILE A 146 14.07 -26.84 -19.96
C ILE A 146 13.86 -27.39 -21.39
N PRO A 147 14.16 -28.69 -21.63
CA PRO A 147 14.00 -29.28 -22.95
C PRO A 147 12.53 -29.23 -23.42
N GLY A 148 12.30 -28.69 -24.62
CA GLY A 148 10.97 -28.62 -25.23
C GLY A 148 10.21 -27.31 -24.98
N LEU A 149 10.64 -26.50 -24.02
CA LEU A 149 10.08 -25.17 -23.79
C LEU A 149 10.49 -24.22 -24.92
N SER A 150 9.52 -23.51 -25.50
CA SER A 150 9.76 -22.51 -26.55
C SER A 150 9.48 -21.10 -26.03
N THR A 151 8.29 -20.88 -25.47
CA THR A 151 7.86 -19.58 -24.96
C THR A 151 7.45 -19.70 -23.50
N ALA A 152 7.74 -18.64 -22.74
CA ALA A 152 7.29 -18.45 -21.38
C ALA A 152 6.91 -16.98 -21.22
N GLU A 153 5.71 -16.68 -20.77
CA GLU A 153 5.21 -15.30 -20.67
C GLU A 153 4.46 -15.09 -19.37
N LEU A 154 4.77 -14.01 -18.68
CA LEU A 154 4.06 -13.54 -17.49
C LEU A 154 2.90 -12.64 -17.94
N VAL A 155 1.66 -13.03 -17.63
CA VAL A 155 0.47 -12.46 -18.29
C VAL A 155 -0.48 -11.72 -17.36
N GLU A 156 -0.52 -12.06 -16.07
CA GLU A 156 -1.55 -11.55 -15.15
C GLU A 156 -1.05 -11.53 -13.70
N LEU A 157 -1.42 -10.49 -12.94
CA LEU A 157 -1.14 -10.38 -11.51
C LEU A 157 -2.31 -10.99 -10.74
N LEU A 158 -2.04 -12.04 -9.95
CA LEU A 158 -3.08 -12.75 -9.20
C LEU A 158 -3.19 -12.18 -7.77
N VAL A 159 -2.07 -12.08 -7.07
CA VAL A 159 -1.97 -11.51 -5.72
C VAL A 159 -0.85 -10.48 -5.70
N PRO A 160 -1.13 -9.20 -5.39
CA PRO A 160 -0.10 -8.18 -5.29
C PRO A 160 0.95 -8.50 -4.20
N GLY A 161 2.21 -8.20 -4.50
CA GLY A 161 3.26 -8.09 -3.52
C GLY A 161 3.24 -6.70 -2.89
N GLU A 162 3.54 -6.63 -1.59
CA GLU A 162 3.48 -5.40 -0.81
C GLU A 162 4.82 -5.14 -0.14
N ASP A 163 5.19 -3.86 -0.04
CA ASP A 163 6.35 -3.45 0.75
C ASP A 163 6.05 -3.61 2.26
N GLU A 164 7.10 -3.61 3.08
CA GLU A 164 6.93 -3.59 4.54
C GLU A 164 6.16 -2.33 4.97
N GLU A 165 5.24 -2.48 5.93
CA GLU A 165 4.36 -1.40 6.38
C GLU A 165 5.15 -0.10 6.71
N ASP A 166 4.72 1.03 6.14
CA ASP A 166 5.36 2.32 6.40
C ASP A 166 5.29 2.72 7.89
N THR A 167 6.25 3.55 8.31
CA THR A 167 6.39 3.99 9.71
C THR A 167 5.16 4.75 10.21
N GLU A 168 4.60 5.66 9.39
CA GLU A 168 3.41 6.42 9.80
C GLU A 168 2.16 5.55 9.87
N SER A 169 2.02 4.59 8.94
CA SER A 169 0.94 3.60 8.96
C SER A 169 1.00 2.73 10.22
N LEU A 170 2.20 2.21 10.55
CA LEU A 170 2.42 1.47 11.80
C LEU A 170 2.07 2.32 13.04
N ARG A 171 2.48 3.59 13.05
CA ARG A 171 2.19 4.51 14.16
C ARG A 171 0.69 4.72 14.32
N GLN A 172 -0.02 4.96 13.22
CA GLN A 172 -1.47 5.10 13.24
C GLN A 172 -2.14 3.82 13.75
N ARG A 173 -1.71 2.64 13.30
CA ARG A 173 -2.23 1.35 13.78
C ARG A 173 -1.96 1.13 15.27
N TYR A 174 -0.78 1.52 15.77
CA TYR A 174 -0.48 1.52 17.20
C TYR A 174 -1.46 2.39 17.98
N PHE A 175 -1.71 3.64 17.56
CA PHE A 175 -2.66 4.52 18.24
C PHE A 175 -4.11 4.03 18.15
N ASN A 176 -4.49 3.43 17.02
CA ASN A 176 -5.80 2.81 16.87
C ASN A 176 -5.97 1.64 17.85
N SER A 177 -4.92 0.87 18.09
CA SER A 177 -4.95 -0.22 19.08
C SER A 177 -5.23 0.26 20.51
N LEU A 178 -4.93 1.52 20.84
CA LEU A 178 -5.21 2.12 22.16
C LEU A 178 -6.69 2.52 22.31
N LYS A 179 -7.36 2.84 21.20
CA LYS A 179 -8.76 3.29 21.17
C LYS A 179 -9.75 2.16 20.87
N SER A 180 -9.30 1.12 20.17
CA SER A 180 -10.15 0.06 19.66
C SER A 180 -10.46 -1.00 20.73
N GLU A 181 -11.74 -1.18 21.04
CA GLU A 181 -12.24 -2.40 21.66
C GLU A 181 -12.64 -3.37 20.52
N ALA A 182 -11.66 -4.09 19.96
CA ALA A 182 -11.95 -5.17 19.03
C ALA A 182 -12.53 -6.35 19.81
N TYR A 183 -13.86 -6.48 19.81
CA TYR A 183 -14.54 -7.67 20.28
C TYR A 183 -14.68 -8.63 19.10
N GLY A 184 -14.28 -9.89 19.31
CA GLY A 184 -14.31 -10.91 18.26
C GLY A 184 -15.69 -10.98 17.60
N GLY A 185 -15.74 -10.74 16.28
CA GLY A 185 -16.95 -10.83 15.48
C GLY A 185 -17.76 -9.55 15.27
N ASN A 186 -17.29 -8.37 15.71
CA ASN A 186 -17.92 -7.10 15.34
C ASN A 186 -17.42 -6.59 13.97
N ILE A 187 -18.06 -5.54 13.42
CA ILE A 187 -17.70 -4.97 12.11
C ILE A 187 -16.22 -4.53 12.08
N THR A 188 -15.76 -3.83 13.11
CA THR A 188 -14.39 -3.34 13.21
C THR A 188 -13.37 -4.48 13.24
N ASP A 189 -13.67 -5.59 13.92
CA ASP A 189 -12.83 -6.79 14.00
C ASP A 189 -12.67 -7.43 12.61
N TYR A 190 -13.74 -7.55 11.84
CA TYR A 190 -13.67 -8.02 10.46
C TYR A 190 -12.83 -7.09 9.58
N ILE A 191 -13.09 -5.78 9.60
CA ILE A 191 -12.30 -4.82 8.81
C ILE A 191 -10.81 -4.94 9.15
N GLN A 192 -10.47 -4.92 10.44
CA GLN A 192 -9.09 -4.98 10.89
C GLN A 192 -8.40 -6.26 10.42
N LYS A 193 -9.03 -7.43 10.62
CA LYS A 193 -8.42 -8.71 10.28
C LYS A 193 -8.40 -9.01 8.79
N THR A 194 -9.41 -8.60 8.04
CA THR A 194 -9.41 -8.78 6.58
C THR A 194 -8.35 -7.89 5.94
N ASN A 195 -8.19 -6.64 6.40
CA ASN A 195 -7.15 -5.74 5.90
C ASN A 195 -5.72 -6.13 6.34
N THR A 196 -5.53 -7.17 7.17
CA THR A 196 -4.19 -7.72 7.43
C THR A 196 -3.78 -8.80 6.44
N ILE A 197 -4.72 -9.27 5.62
CA ILE A 197 -4.45 -10.32 4.64
C ILE A 197 -3.74 -9.69 3.45
N GLN A 198 -2.66 -10.34 3.00
CA GLN A 198 -1.90 -9.89 1.84
C GLN A 198 -2.82 -9.65 0.64
N GLY A 199 -2.56 -8.57 -0.09
CA GLY A 199 -3.30 -8.19 -1.28
C GLY A 199 -4.53 -7.36 -0.98
N VAL A 200 -5.03 -7.29 0.26
CA VAL A 200 -6.26 -6.54 0.59
C VAL A 200 -5.95 -5.07 0.86
N GLY A 201 -6.43 -4.18 0.00
CA GLY A 201 -6.29 -2.72 0.15
C GLY A 201 -7.41 -2.07 0.99
N GLY A 202 -8.55 -2.74 1.15
CA GLY A 202 -9.66 -2.22 1.96
C GLY A 202 -10.87 -3.15 1.97
N THR A 203 -11.70 -3.01 3.01
CA THR A 203 -12.85 -3.91 3.25
C THR A 203 -14.08 -3.13 3.70
N LYS A 204 -15.25 -3.43 3.11
CA LYS A 204 -16.58 -3.10 3.65
C LYS A 204 -17.26 -4.34 4.20
N VAL A 205 -17.93 -4.21 5.34
CA VAL A 205 -18.60 -5.32 6.03
C VAL A 205 -20.11 -5.09 6.04
N TYR A 206 -20.85 -6.08 5.54
CA TYR A 206 -22.30 -6.09 5.52
C TYR A 206 -22.82 -7.21 6.44
N PRO A 207 -23.32 -6.87 7.64
CA PRO A 207 -23.84 -7.86 8.58
C PRO A 207 -25.23 -8.34 8.16
N VAL A 208 -25.55 -9.60 8.45
CA VAL A 208 -26.89 -10.21 8.28
C VAL A 208 -27.42 -10.11 6.84
N TRP A 209 -26.52 -10.01 5.85
CA TRP A 209 -26.88 -9.77 4.46
C TRP A 209 -27.75 -10.87 3.85
N ASN A 210 -27.59 -12.11 4.34
CA ASN A 210 -28.38 -13.28 3.96
C ASN A 210 -28.95 -14.00 5.20
N GLY A 211 -29.43 -13.22 6.17
CA GLY A 211 -30.03 -13.73 7.41
C GLY A 211 -29.03 -13.89 8.57
N GLY A 212 -29.55 -14.36 9.70
CA GLY A 212 -28.80 -14.44 10.97
C GLY A 212 -27.50 -15.23 10.84
N GLY A 213 -26.42 -14.70 11.41
CA GLY A 213 -25.10 -15.32 11.37
C GLY A 213 -24.35 -15.19 10.04
N THR A 214 -24.88 -14.46 9.05
CA THR A 214 -24.17 -14.21 7.79
C THR A 214 -23.44 -12.87 7.80
N VAL A 215 -22.26 -12.82 7.19
CA VAL A 215 -21.48 -11.59 6.99
C VAL A 215 -20.99 -11.59 5.54
N LYS A 216 -21.12 -10.46 4.84
CA LYS A 216 -20.51 -10.27 3.52
C LYS A 216 -19.36 -9.29 3.67
N LEU A 217 -18.18 -9.68 3.21
CA LEU A 217 -17.00 -8.84 3.08
C LEU A 217 -16.85 -8.48 1.61
N VAL A 218 -16.82 -7.19 1.32
CA VAL A 218 -16.45 -6.69 -0.01
C VAL A 218 -15.06 -6.14 0.09
N ILE A 219 -14.14 -6.61 -0.74
CA ILE A 219 -12.73 -6.23 -0.69
C ILE A 219 -12.27 -5.58 -1.99
N ILE A 220 -11.29 -4.70 -1.88
CA ILE A 220 -10.52 -4.12 -2.98
C ILE A 220 -9.06 -4.58 -2.84
N ASP A 221 -8.35 -4.78 -3.94
CA ASP A 221 -6.93 -5.15 -3.87
C ASP A 221 -6.06 -3.98 -3.37
N SER A 222 -4.80 -4.26 -3.03
CA SER A 222 -3.85 -3.26 -2.51
C SER A 222 -3.31 -2.29 -3.57
N GLU A 223 -3.57 -2.54 -4.86
CA GLU A 223 -3.41 -1.57 -5.95
C GLU A 223 -4.69 -0.76 -6.24
N TYR A 224 -5.72 -0.97 -5.41
CA TYR A 224 -7.05 -0.39 -5.49
C TYR A 224 -7.82 -0.75 -6.76
N ASN A 225 -7.67 -1.96 -7.28
CA ASN A 225 -8.48 -2.52 -8.37
C ASN A 225 -9.42 -3.61 -7.84
N SER A 226 -10.27 -4.14 -8.73
CA SER A 226 -11.03 -5.34 -8.38
C SER A 226 -10.07 -6.50 -8.14
N PRO A 227 -10.20 -7.23 -7.01
CA PRO A 227 -9.38 -8.41 -6.75
C PRO A 227 -9.69 -9.51 -7.77
N THR A 228 -8.70 -10.36 -8.02
CA THR A 228 -8.86 -11.59 -8.83
C THR A 228 -9.67 -12.64 -8.05
N GLU A 229 -10.23 -13.63 -8.76
CA GLU A 229 -10.92 -14.75 -8.13
C GLU A 229 -9.98 -15.55 -7.23
N GLU A 230 -8.72 -15.75 -7.63
CA GLU A 230 -7.70 -16.41 -6.82
C GLU A 230 -7.48 -15.70 -5.48
N MET A 231 -7.42 -14.37 -5.49
CA MET A 231 -7.27 -13.58 -4.27
C MET A 231 -8.54 -13.66 -3.41
N ILE A 232 -9.73 -13.60 -4.02
CA ILE A 232 -11.01 -13.76 -3.29
C ILE A 232 -11.06 -15.12 -2.59
N ASP A 233 -10.67 -16.20 -3.28
CA ASP A 233 -10.66 -17.56 -2.73
C ASP A 233 -9.64 -17.73 -1.61
N GLU A 234 -8.46 -17.11 -1.73
CA GLU A 234 -7.44 -17.10 -0.68
C GLU A 234 -7.96 -16.38 0.57
N VAL A 235 -8.53 -15.18 0.41
CA VAL A 235 -9.12 -14.41 1.51
C VAL A 235 -10.32 -15.15 2.12
N GLN A 236 -11.18 -15.75 1.30
CA GLN A 236 -12.30 -16.58 1.76
C GLN A 236 -11.82 -17.77 2.60
N THR A 237 -10.76 -18.45 2.17
CA THR A 237 -10.18 -19.58 2.90
C THR A 237 -9.58 -19.16 4.24
N ILE A 238 -8.90 -18.02 4.30
CA ILE A 238 -8.34 -17.48 5.54
C ILE A 238 -9.45 -17.05 6.51
N ILE A 239 -10.51 -16.42 5.99
CA ILE A 239 -11.59 -15.86 6.81
C ILE A 239 -12.56 -16.95 7.29
N ASP A 240 -13.13 -17.72 6.37
CA ASP A 240 -14.14 -18.75 6.65
C ASP A 240 -14.07 -19.83 5.54
N PRO A 241 -13.25 -20.88 5.69
CA PRO A 241 -13.10 -21.91 4.67
C PRO A 241 -14.45 -22.50 4.25
N VAL A 242 -14.74 -22.54 2.95
CA VAL A 242 -16.05 -22.98 2.43
C VAL A 242 -16.44 -24.38 2.91
N SER A 243 -15.46 -25.29 3.04
CA SER A 243 -15.67 -26.66 3.51
C SER A 243 -16.13 -26.75 4.98
N ASN A 244 -15.82 -25.73 5.79
CA ASN A 244 -16.06 -25.68 7.23
C ASN A 244 -16.79 -24.39 7.62
N SER A 245 -17.57 -23.82 6.71
CA SER A 245 -18.13 -22.47 6.88
C SER A 245 -19.01 -22.37 8.12
N GLY A 246 -18.69 -21.39 8.98
CA GLY A 246 -19.38 -21.16 10.25
C GLY A 246 -18.96 -22.08 11.40
N GLU A 247 -17.99 -22.96 11.22
CA GLU A 247 -17.43 -23.78 12.30
C GLU A 247 -16.35 -23.04 13.12
N GLY A 248 -15.96 -21.84 12.68
CA GLY A 248 -14.96 -21.01 13.36
C GLY A 248 -13.52 -21.54 13.23
N VAL A 249 -13.21 -22.18 12.10
CA VAL A 249 -11.87 -22.70 11.77
C VAL A 249 -10.94 -21.61 11.24
N GLY A 250 -11.49 -20.64 10.50
CA GLY A 250 -10.78 -19.46 10.03
C GLY A 250 -10.77 -18.32 11.05
N ILE A 251 -10.60 -17.10 10.57
CA ILE A 251 -10.67 -15.88 11.37
C ILE A 251 -12.09 -15.61 11.91
N ALA A 252 -13.12 -15.99 11.15
CA ALA A 252 -14.51 -15.78 11.52
C ALA A 252 -14.86 -16.54 12.81
N PRO A 253 -15.61 -15.94 13.75
CA PRO A 253 -16.07 -16.64 14.94
C PRO A 253 -17.00 -17.82 14.62
N ILE A 254 -17.09 -18.76 15.56
CA ILE A 254 -18.05 -19.87 15.48
C ILE A 254 -19.47 -19.34 15.28
N GLY A 255 -20.18 -19.91 14.31
CA GLY A 255 -21.54 -19.53 13.93
C GLY A 255 -21.65 -18.40 12.92
N HIS A 256 -20.54 -17.75 12.55
CA HIS A 256 -20.51 -16.75 11.49
C HIS A 256 -20.17 -17.38 10.15
N LYS A 257 -21.08 -17.31 9.18
CA LYS A 257 -20.84 -17.70 7.79
C LYS A 257 -20.46 -16.48 6.99
N VAL A 258 -19.22 -16.43 6.54
CA VAL A 258 -18.68 -15.25 5.85
C VAL A 258 -18.57 -15.51 4.36
N THR A 259 -18.98 -14.54 3.56
CA THR A 259 -18.83 -14.55 2.11
C THR A 259 -17.98 -13.37 1.69
N VAL A 260 -16.87 -13.64 1.01
CA VAL A 260 -15.95 -12.63 0.47
C VAL A 260 -16.26 -12.44 -1.01
N VAL A 261 -16.34 -11.18 -1.44
CA VAL A 261 -16.49 -10.80 -2.85
C VAL A 261 -15.62 -9.58 -3.16
N GLY A 262 -15.27 -9.39 -4.43
CA GLY A 262 -14.58 -8.19 -4.89
C GLY A 262 -15.51 -7.00 -5.12
N VAL A 263 -14.93 -5.80 -5.16
CA VAL A 263 -15.59 -4.61 -5.71
C VAL A 263 -15.91 -4.80 -7.19
N THR A 264 -16.93 -4.11 -7.69
CA THR A 264 -17.33 -4.15 -9.10
C THR A 264 -16.76 -2.95 -9.86
N GLU A 265 -16.06 -3.20 -10.96
CA GLU A 265 -15.55 -2.12 -11.81
C GLU A 265 -16.64 -1.54 -12.72
N ILE A 266 -16.73 -0.21 -12.73
CA ILE A 266 -17.64 0.53 -13.60
C ILE A 266 -16.82 1.29 -14.64
N PRO A 267 -16.91 0.92 -15.94
CA PRO A 267 -16.23 1.64 -17.00
C PRO A 267 -16.80 3.05 -17.16
N ILE A 268 -15.91 4.04 -17.14
CA ILE A 268 -16.24 5.45 -17.27
C ILE A 268 -15.72 5.96 -18.60
N SER A 269 -16.66 6.26 -19.49
CA SER A 269 -16.41 6.99 -20.72
C SER A 269 -16.53 8.49 -20.46
N ILE A 270 -15.50 9.23 -20.85
CA ILE A 270 -15.43 10.69 -20.71
C ILE A 270 -15.50 11.28 -22.11
N SER A 271 -16.43 12.21 -22.33
CA SER A 271 -16.46 13.00 -23.57
C SER A 271 -16.43 14.48 -23.21
N THR A 272 -15.50 15.22 -23.79
CA THR A 272 -15.30 16.64 -23.52
C THR A 272 -14.82 17.36 -24.77
N ASN A 273 -15.05 18.67 -24.87
CA ASN A 273 -14.40 19.47 -25.90
C ASN A 273 -13.11 20.06 -25.34
N ILE A 274 -12.01 19.94 -26.10
CA ILE A 274 -10.69 20.44 -25.68
C ILE A 274 -10.18 21.51 -26.65
N THR A 275 -9.78 22.65 -26.10
CA THR A 275 -9.02 23.65 -26.85
C THR A 275 -7.53 23.43 -26.61
N PHE A 276 -6.76 23.19 -27.66
CA PHE A 276 -5.32 22.96 -27.58
C PHE A 276 -4.52 24.25 -27.77
N GLN A 277 -3.33 24.29 -27.17
CA GLN A 277 -2.31 25.28 -27.49
C GLN A 277 -1.82 25.09 -28.94
N SER A 278 -1.36 26.17 -29.57
CA SER A 278 -0.91 26.12 -30.97
C SER A 278 0.19 25.07 -31.17
N GLY A 279 -0.06 24.10 -32.06
CA GLY A 279 0.88 23.02 -32.38
C GLY A 279 0.65 21.71 -31.63
N PHE A 280 -0.34 21.66 -30.73
CA PHE A 280 -0.77 20.42 -30.06
C PHE A 280 -2.04 19.86 -30.69
N THR A 281 -2.16 18.53 -30.63
CA THR A 281 -3.33 17.75 -31.03
C THR A 281 -3.72 16.78 -29.90
N TRP A 282 -4.88 16.14 -30.04
CA TRP A 282 -5.29 15.09 -29.08
C TRP A 282 -4.26 13.96 -29.00
N ASP A 283 -3.70 13.52 -30.13
CA ASP A 283 -2.72 12.42 -30.16
C ASP A 283 -1.45 12.76 -29.36
N ASP A 284 -1.08 14.05 -29.30
CA ASP A 284 0.09 14.50 -28.52
C ASP A 284 -0.14 14.44 -27.01
N VAL A 285 -1.38 14.67 -26.56
CA VAL A 285 -1.70 14.77 -25.12
C VAL A 285 -2.41 13.53 -24.56
N LYS A 286 -2.94 12.66 -25.42
CA LYS A 286 -3.82 11.55 -25.05
C LYS A 286 -3.25 10.68 -23.95
N VAL A 287 -2.01 10.22 -24.09
CA VAL A 287 -1.38 9.31 -23.10
C VAL A 287 -1.30 9.97 -21.72
N LEU A 288 -0.88 11.22 -21.68
CA LEU A 288 -0.75 11.97 -20.42
C LEU A 288 -2.13 12.32 -19.82
N ALA A 289 -3.12 12.62 -20.66
CA ALA A 289 -4.50 12.83 -20.23
C ALA A 289 -5.11 11.56 -19.61
N GLU A 290 -4.92 10.41 -20.26
CA GLU A 290 -5.36 9.12 -19.72
C GLU A 290 -4.66 8.79 -18.41
N GLU A 291 -3.35 9.04 -18.29
CA GLU A 291 -2.60 8.87 -17.04
C GLU A 291 -3.17 9.76 -15.91
N LYS A 292 -3.40 11.05 -16.16
CA LYS A 292 -3.97 11.97 -15.16
C LYS A 292 -5.35 11.54 -14.66
N ILE A 293 -6.19 10.99 -15.54
CA ILE A 293 -7.50 10.50 -15.14
C ILE A 293 -7.40 9.16 -14.40
N LYS A 294 -6.51 8.26 -14.83
CA LYS A 294 -6.24 7.01 -14.10
C LYS A 294 -5.74 7.29 -12.69
N ASP A 295 -4.85 8.27 -12.51
CA ASP A 295 -4.37 8.71 -11.20
C ASP A 295 -5.53 9.22 -10.33
N TYR A 296 -6.38 10.10 -10.86
CA TYR A 296 -7.56 10.60 -10.14
C TYR A 296 -8.52 9.46 -9.75
N PHE A 297 -8.75 8.49 -10.64
CA PHE A 297 -9.58 7.35 -10.30
C PHE A 297 -8.92 6.48 -9.23
N LYS A 298 -7.61 6.25 -9.27
CA LYS A 298 -6.88 5.55 -8.21
C LYS A 298 -6.99 6.28 -6.87
N GLU A 299 -6.92 7.61 -6.85
CA GLU A 299 -7.18 8.43 -5.65
C GLU A 299 -8.60 8.23 -5.11
N LEU A 300 -9.62 8.16 -5.97
CA LEU A 300 -10.99 7.88 -5.52
C LEU A 300 -11.11 6.46 -4.94
N ARG A 301 -10.55 5.48 -5.65
CA ARG A 301 -10.59 4.06 -5.24
C ARG A 301 -9.88 3.81 -3.92
N SER A 302 -8.78 4.51 -3.64
CA SER A 302 -8.07 4.37 -2.36
C SER A 302 -8.89 4.83 -1.15
N THR A 303 -9.90 5.68 -1.36
CA THR A 303 -10.83 6.13 -0.31
C THR A 303 -12.13 5.32 -0.24
N TRP A 304 -12.30 4.31 -1.11
CA TRP A 304 -13.55 3.55 -1.26
C TRP A 304 -14.05 2.96 0.06
N ALA A 305 -13.16 2.34 0.83
CA ALA A 305 -13.51 1.63 2.06
C ALA A 305 -14.05 2.56 3.16
N ASP A 306 -13.62 3.83 3.17
CA ASP A 306 -13.97 4.83 4.18
C ASP A 306 -15.21 5.66 3.81
N GLN A 307 -15.77 5.45 2.61
CA GLN A 307 -16.90 6.21 2.08
C GLN A 307 -18.09 5.29 1.78
N GLU A 308 -19.32 5.80 1.93
CA GLU A 308 -20.50 5.05 1.52
C GLU A 308 -20.52 4.83 0.00
N THR A 309 -20.23 5.88 -0.77
CA THR A 309 -20.24 5.87 -2.25
C THR A 309 -19.16 6.78 -2.81
N ILE A 310 -18.57 6.39 -3.94
CA ILE A 310 -17.67 7.27 -4.71
C ILE A 310 -18.49 8.22 -5.58
N VAL A 311 -18.06 9.49 -5.63
CA VAL A 311 -18.63 10.50 -6.53
C VAL A 311 -17.55 11.03 -7.47
N ILE A 312 -17.69 10.73 -8.76
CA ILE A 312 -16.84 11.26 -9.82
C ILE A 312 -17.34 12.65 -10.19
N ARG A 313 -16.48 13.65 -10.00
CA ARG A 313 -16.85 15.04 -10.23
C ARG A 313 -16.31 15.52 -11.56
N ILE A 314 -17.19 16.04 -12.42
CA ILE A 314 -16.79 16.62 -13.72
C ILE A 314 -15.73 17.70 -13.53
N SER A 315 -15.93 18.59 -12.55
CA SER A 315 -14.98 19.67 -12.26
C SER A 315 -13.58 19.17 -11.88
N GLN A 316 -13.48 17.98 -11.26
CA GLN A 316 -12.17 17.39 -10.94
C GLN A 316 -11.52 16.83 -12.20
N ILE A 317 -12.28 16.14 -13.05
CA ILE A 317 -11.78 15.67 -14.36
C ILE A 317 -11.25 16.84 -15.19
N GLU A 318 -12.01 17.93 -15.29
CA GLU A 318 -11.60 19.13 -16.03
C GLU A 318 -10.32 19.74 -15.46
N VAL A 319 -10.20 19.88 -14.13
CA VAL A 319 -8.97 20.39 -13.50
C VAL A 319 -7.78 19.49 -13.78
N ARG A 320 -7.93 18.17 -13.66
CA ARG A 320 -6.84 17.21 -13.91
C ARG A 320 -6.38 17.22 -15.37
N LEU A 321 -7.30 17.41 -16.31
CA LEU A 321 -6.98 17.54 -17.73
C LEU A 321 -6.37 18.91 -18.06
N LEU A 322 -6.81 20.00 -17.42
CA LEU A 322 -6.20 21.33 -17.59
C LEU A 322 -4.73 21.37 -17.12
N ASP A 323 -4.34 20.50 -16.19
CA ASP A 323 -2.94 20.33 -15.76
C ASP A 323 -2.05 19.65 -16.84
N VAL A 324 -2.63 19.12 -17.92
CA VAL A 324 -1.88 18.49 -19.02
C VAL A 324 -1.27 19.57 -19.93
N PRO A 325 0.07 19.62 -20.09
CA PRO A 325 0.70 20.56 -21.01
C PRO A 325 0.16 20.42 -22.44
N GLY A 326 -0.19 21.55 -23.05
CA GLY A 326 -0.78 21.58 -24.39
C GLY A 326 -2.30 21.72 -24.42
N ILE A 327 -2.98 21.52 -23.29
CA ILE A 327 -4.39 21.86 -23.13
C ILE A 327 -4.53 23.31 -22.67
N LEU A 328 -5.43 24.06 -23.30
CA LEU A 328 -5.71 25.47 -22.99
C LEU A 328 -7.04 25.64 -22.26
N ASP A 329 -8.07 24.92 -22.70
CA ASP A 329 -9.41 25.03 -22.13
C ASP A 329 -10.22 23.75 -22.34
N ILE A 330 -11.21 23.51 -21.48
CA ILE A 330 -12.05 22.31 -21.47
C ILE A 330 -13.49 22.72 -21.14
N TYR A 331 -14.44 22.20 -21.91
CA TYR A 331 -15.86 22.50 -21.69
C TYR A 331 -16.77 21.37 -22.20
N ASP A 332 -18.02 21.38 -21.75
CA ASP A 332 -19.07 20.41 -22.08
C ASP A 332 -18.69 18.95 -21.76
N THR A 333 -17.94 18.74 -20.68
CA THR A 333 -17.58 17.40 -20.20
C THR A 333 -18.81 16.59 -19.79
N THR A 334 -18.85 15.33 -20.23
CA THR A 334 -19.87 14.35 -19.87
C THR A 334 -19.24 13.05 -19.40
N LEU A 335 -19.91 12.39 -18.46
CA LEU A 335 -19.55 11.08 -17.93
C LEU A 335 -20.63 10.08 -18.33
N ASN A 336 -20.25 9.04 -19.06
CA ASN A 336 -21.20 8.06 -19.62
C ASN A 336 -22.36 8.72 -20.38
N GLY A 337 -22.07 9.82 -21.08
CA GLY A 337 -23.03 10.60 -21.87
C GLY A 337 -23.87 11.61 -21.08
N ALA A 338 -23.68 11.75 -19.77
CA ALA A 338 -24.41 12.71 -18.94
C ALA A 338 -23.53 13.88 -18.48
N ALA A 339 -24.02 15.12 -18.63
CA ALA A 339 -23.38 16.35 -18.14
C ALA A 339 -23.61 16.58 -16.63
N THR A 340 -23.45 15.52 -15.83
CA THR A 340 -23.62 15.56 -14.36
C THR A 340 -22.57 14.70 -13.69
N ASN A 341 -22.24 15.02 -12.43
CA ASN A 341 -21.39 14.15 -11.61
C ASN A 341 -21.99 12.73 -11.53
N LEU A 342 -21.13 11.72 -11.54
CA LEU A 342 -21.54 10.34 -11.47
C LEU A 342 -21.36 9.81 -10.04
N VAL A 343 -22.43 9.28 -9.46
CA VAL A 343 -22.40 8.60 -8.16
C VAL A 343 -22.42 7.10 -8.43
N LEU A 344 -21.41 6.40 -7.91
CA LEU A 344 -21.32 4.94 -8.04
C LEU A 344 -22.05 4.25 -6.88
N GLY A 345 -22.39 2.98 -7.09
CA GLY A 345 -22.88 2.08 -6.04
C GLY A 345 -21.87 1.90 -4.90
N ALA A 346 -22.34 1.40 -3.76
CA ALA A 346 -21.51 1.25 -2.57
C ALA A 346 -20.33 0.26 -2.75
N ASP A 347 -20.52 -0.75 -3.61
CA ASP A 347 -19.53 -1.79 -3.91
C ASP A 347 -18.86 -1.55 -5.28
N GLU A 348 -19.03 -0.36 -5.88
CA GLU A 348 -18.54 -0.04 -7.22
C GLU A 348 -17.33 0.91 -7.20
N ILE A 349 -16.39 0.69 -8.12
CA ILE A 349 -15.19 1.51 -8.31
C ILE A 349 -15.05 1.96 -9.78
N PRO A 350 -14.52 3.17 -10.05
CA PRO A 350 -14.36 3.66 -11.42
C PRO A 350 -13.13 3.07 -12.11
N VAL A 351 -13.28 2.68 -13.37
CA VAL A 351 -12.15 2.39 -14.28
C VAL A 351 -12.29 3.23 -15.55
N LEU A 352 -11.17 3.76 -16.05
CA LEU A 352 -11.20 4.55 -17.27
C LEU A 352 -11.44 3.62 -18.47
N ASP A 353 -12.51 3.89 -19.22
CA ASP A 353 -12.79 3.22 -20.49
C ASP A 353 -12.13 3.97 -21.66
N VAL A 354 -12.61 5.19 -21.92
CA VAL A 354 -12.12 6.02 -23.02
C VAL A 354 -12.30 7.50 -22.72
N ILE A 355 -11.39 8.33 -23.23
CA ILE A 355 -11.55 9.78 -23.33
C ILE A 355 -11.75 10.16 -24.79
N THR A 356 -12.86 10.85 -25.07
CA THR A 356 -13.18 11.41 -26.39
C THR A 356 -13.09 12.94 -26.30
N ALA A 357 -12.17 13.52 -27.07
CA ALA A 357 -11.83 14.94 -27.07
C ALA A 357 -12.35 15.70 -28.30
#